data_AF-A0A933RI97-F1
#
_entry.id   AF-A0A933RI97-F1
#
_cell.length_a   1.000
_cell.length_b   1.000
_cell.length_c   1.000
_cell.angle_alpha   90.00
_cell.angle_beta   90.00
_cell.angle_gamma   90.00
#
_symmetry.space_group_name_H-M   'P 1'
#
loop_
_entity.id
_entity.type
_entity.pdbx_description
1 polymer ?
#
loop_
_entity_poly.entity_id
_entity_poly.type
_entity_poly.pdbx_seq_one_letter_code
_entity_poly.pdbx_strand_id
1 'polypeptide(L)'
;MATEPQPLTLSQAVHRAVEACDPDGADERLADLLARFEDRDEPISALTDVEQQMDEATGALDPERDDPALTMAGAIVTYLAFRRDAVDNDDDRLIELAAEAEFHGSPPENVAAWLAA
;
A
#
# COMPACT_ATOMS: atom_id res chain seq x y z
N MET A 1 -18.76 23.20 -14.20
CA MET A 1 -19.34 22.15 -13.35
C MET A 1 -18.20 21.59 -12.52
N ALA A 2 -18.31 21.58 -11.19
CA ALA A 2 -17.38 20.82 -10.37
C ALA A 2 -17.81 19.37 -10.49
N THR A 3 -17.03 18.54 -11.19
CA THR A 3 -17.15 17.09 -11.07
C THR A 3 -16.89 16.75 -9.62
N GLU A 4 -17.79 16.01 -8.98
CA GLU A 4 -17.52 15.41 -7.68
C GLU A 4 -16.17 14.69 -7.77
N PRO A 5 -15.28 14.83 -6.76
CA PRO A 5 -13.99 14.15 -6.80
C PRO A 5 -14.23 12.66 -7.01
N GLN A 6 -13.61 12.09 -8.04
CA GLN A 6 -13.75 10.68 -8.34
C GLN A 6 -13.21 9.88 -7.14
N PRO A 7 -13.92 8.83 -6.71
CA PRO A 7 -13.47 8.03 -5.58
C PRO A 7 -12.14 7.34 -5.92
N LEU A 8 -11.26 7.25 -4.92
CA LEU A 8 -9.97 6.55 -5.03
C LEU A 8 -10.18 5.11 -5.51
N THR A 9 -9.54 4.73 -6.61
CA THR A 9 -9.59 3.37 -7.14
C THR A 9 -8.58 2.46 -6.43
N LEU A 10 -8.73 1.15 -6.58
CA LEU A 10 -7.72 0.21 -6.09
C LEU A 10 -6.38 0.43 -6.81
N SER A 11 -6.39 0.56 -8.13
CA SER A 11 -5.17 0.83 -8.93
C SER A 11 -4.42 2.08 -8.44
N GLN A 12 -5.13 3.16 -8.15
CA GLN A 12 -4.55 4.40 -7.63
C GLN A 12 -3.97 4.22 -6.22
N ALA A 13 -4.65 3.46 -5.36
CA ALA A 13 -4.13 3.17 -4.02
C ALA A 13 -2.84 2.33 -4.07
N VAL A 14 -2.79 1.31 -4.94
CA VAL A 14 -1.57 0.52 -5.16
C VAL A 14 -0.44 1.38 -5.72
N HIS A 15 -0.73 2.21 -6.73
CA HIS A 15 0.25 3.13 -7.29
C HIS A 15 0.84 4.06 -6.23
N ARG A 16 -0.02 4.67 -5.41
CA ARG A 16 0.39 5.55 -4.33
C ARG A 16 1.26 4.84 -3.29
N ALA A 17 0.92 3.59 -2.95
CA ALA A 17 1.67 2.79 -2.00
C ALA A 17 3.06 2.42 -2.52
N VAL A 18 3.16 2.02 -3.80
CA VAL A 18 4.44 1.72 -4.46
C VAL A 18 5.32 2.97 -4.54
N GLU A 19 4.75 4.11 -4.94
CA GLU A 19 5.47 5.39 -5.00
C GLU A 19 6.03 5.80 -3.62
N ALA A 20 5.29 5.57 -2.54
CA ALA A 20 5.77 5.85 -1.18
C ALA A 20 6.93 4.93 -0.76
N CYS A 21 6.81 3.62 -1.03
CA CYS A 21 7.78 2.63 -0.57
C CYS A 21 9.04 2.55 -1.45
N ASP A 22 8.95 2.90 -2.73
CA ASP A 22 10.04 2.84 -3.69
C ASP A 22 9.98 4.01 -4.69
N PRO A 23 10.32 5.23 -4.26
CA PRO A 23 10.25 6.43 -5.10
C PRO A 23 11.24 6.39 -6.28
N ASP A 24 12.31 5.60 -6.18
CA ASP A 24 13.33 5.45 -7.21
C ASP A 24 13.00 4.32 -8.21
N GLY A 25 11.99 3.49 -7.94
CA GLY A 25 11.57 2.38 -8.81
C GLY A 25 12.61 1.25 -8.89
N ALA A 26 13.33 0.98 -7.80
CA ALA A 26 14.39 -0.03 -7.73
C ALA A 26 13.89 -1.43 -7.33
N ASP A 27 12.69 -1.54 -6.76
CA ASP A 27 12.12 -2.78 -6.25
C ASP A 27 11.25 -3.47 -7.32
N GLU A 28 11.76 -4.58 -7.85
CA GLU A 28 11.07 -5.37 -8.87
C GLU A 28 9.75 -5.99 -8.37
N ARG A 29 9.65 -6.33 -7.08
CA ARG A 29 8.42 -6.93 -6.52
C ARG A 29 7.33 -5.89 -6.35
N LEU A 30 7.68 -4.65 -6.00
CA LEU A 30 6.73 -3.54 -6.00
C LEU A 30 6.26 -3.20 -7.42
N ALA A 31 7.13 -3.27 -8.41
CA ALA A 31 6.74 -3.14 -9.82
C ALA A 31 5.76 -4.25 -10.25
N ASP A 32 5.99 -5.49 -9.84
CA ASP A 32 5.08 -6.62 -10.10
C ASP A 32 3.73 -6.45 -9.39
N LEU A 33 3.73 -5.93 -8.15
CA LEU A 33 2.50 -5.60 -7.43
C LEU A 33 1.70 -4.52 -8.17
N LEU A 34 2.36 -3.48 -8.66
CA LEU A 34 1.73 -2.42 -9.44
C LEU A 34 1.08 -2.99 -10.71
N ALA A 35 1.83 -3.77 -11.49
CA ALA A 35 1.35 -4.39 -12.71
C ALA A 35 0.14 -5.32 -12.46
N ARG A 36 0.10 -6.01 -11.31
CA ARG A 36 -1.02 -6.89 -10.95
C ARG A 36 -2.35 -6.14 -10.77
N PHE A 37 -2.31 -4.88 -10.32
CA PHE A 37 -3.50 -4.10 -9.98
C PHE A 37 -3.74 -2.89 -10.90
N GLU A 38 -2.93 -2.71 -11.95
CA GLU A 38 -2.98 -1.52 -12.83
C GLU A 38 -4.37 -1.29 -13.46
N ASP A 39 -5.08 -2.36 -13.81
CA ASP A 39 -6.41 -2.30 -14.44
C ASP A 39 -7.59 -2.26 -13.45
N ARG A 40 -7.32 -2.20 -12.14
CA ARG A 40 -8.35 -2.27 -11.09
C ARG A 40 -8.94 -0.89 -10.77
N ASP A 41 -9.72 -0.39 -11.72
CA ASP A 41 -10.37 0.93 -11.68
C ASP A 41 -11.61 1.02 -10.78
N GLU A 42 -12.01 -0.06 -10.11
CA GLU A 42 -13.12 0.02 -9.16
C GLU A 42 -12.75 0.83 -7.90
N PRO A 43 -13.71 1.56 -7.30
CA PRO A 43 -13.47 2.31 -6.07
C PRO A 43 -13.01 1.38 -4.94
N ILE A 44 -11.90 1.71 -4.27
CA ILE A 44 -11.40 0.90 -3.15
C ILE A 44 -12.41 0.84 -1.98
N SER A 45 -13.27 1.85 -1.86
CA SER A 45 -14.36 1.87 -0.88
C SER A 45 -15.46 0.83 -1.12
N ALA A 46 -15.56 0.30 -2.33
CA ALA A 46 -16.57 -0.71 -2.68
C ALA A 46 -16.09 -2.13 -2.35
N LEU A 47 -14.81 -2.30 -2.06
CA LEU A 47 -14.18 -3.58 -1.74
C LEU A 47 -14.26 -3.82 -0.23
N THR A 48 -14.69 -5.02 0.16
CA THR A 48 -14.82 -5.42 1.58
C THR A 48 -13.69 -6.31 2.07
N ASP A 49 -12.86 -6.77 1.14
CA ASP A 49 -11.84 -7.82 1.30
C ASP A 49 -10.45 -7.33 0.88
N VAL A 50 -10.19 -6.02 0.91
CA VAL A 50 -8.91 -5.43 0.47
C VAL A 50 -7.73 -6.01 1.22
N GLU A 51 -7.82 -6.16 2.54
CA GLU A 51 -6.78 -6.75 3.39
C GLU A 51 -6.41 -8.17 2.91
N GLN A 52 -7.41 -9.03 2.70
CA GLN A 52 -7.20 -10.36 2.16
C GLN A 52 -6.58 -10.33 0.75
N GLN A 53 -7.05 -9.45 -0.13
CA GLN A 53 -6.48 -9.31 -1.48
C GLN A 53 -5.01 -8.86 -1.44
N MET A 54 -4.64 -7.98 -0.52
CA MET A 54 -3.26 -7.53 -0.32
C MET A 54 -2.39 -8.61 0.29
N ASP A 55 -2.87 -9.34 1.29
CA ASP A 55 -2.16 -10.48 1.88
C ASP A 55 -1.87 -11.57 0.86
N GLU A 56 -2.86 -11.90 0.01
CA GLU A 56 -2.69 -12.90 -1.05
C GLU A 56 -1.73 -12.43 -2.14
N ALA A 57 -1.81 -11.15 -2.53
CA ALA A 57 -0.94 -10.59 -3.57
C ALA A 57 0.51 -10.49 -3.10
N THR A 58 0.74 -9.88 -1.93
CA THR A 58 2.08 -9.72 -1.36
C THR A 58 2.69 -11.08 -1.01
N GLY A 59 1.93 -11.99 -0.41
CA GLY A 59 2.41 -13.34 -0.11
C GLY A 59 2.72 -14.21 -1.33
N ALA A 60 2.14 -13.91 -2.50
CA ALA A 60 2.50 -14.57 -3.75
C ALA A 60 3.82 -14.04 -4.34
N LEU A 61 4.16 -12.78 -4.09
CA LEU A 61 5.38 -12.11 -4.59
C LEU A 61 6.57 -12.28 -3.63
N ASP A 62 6.29 -12.35 -2.33
CA ASP A 62 7.25 -12.59 -1.26
C ASP A 62 6.71 -13.62 -0.24
N PRO A 63 6.82 -14.91 -0.54
CA PRO A 63 6.40 -15.98 0.36
C PRO A 63 7.16 -16.01 1.69
N GLU A 64 8.42 -15.60 1.67
CA GLU A 64 9.32 -15.55 2.82
C GLU A 64 9.05 -14.35 3.75
N ARG A 65 8.31 -13.33 3.27
CA ARG A 65 8.04 -12.08 3.98
C ARG A 65 9.32 -11.35 4.41
N ASP A 66 10.34 -11.42 3.57
CA ASP A 66 11.63 -10.79 3.80
C ASP A 66 11.74 -9.37 3.23
N ASP A 67 10.74 -8.96 2.44
CA ASP A 67 10.65 -7.66 1.80
C ASP A 67 9.83 -6.66 2.63
N PRO A 68 10.49 -5.74 3.37
CA PRO A 68 9.78 -4.77 4.18
C PRO A 68 9.03 -3.74 3.34
N ALA A 69 9.52 -3.38 2.14
CA ALA A 69 8.91 -2.37 1.29
C ALA A 69 7.60 -2.90 0.69
N LEU A 70 7.60 -4.14 0.20
CA LEU A 70 6.40 -4.83 -0.27
C LEU A 70 5.37 -5.03 0.85
N THR A 71 5.83 -5.42 2.04
CA THR A 71 4.96 -5.54 3.23
C THR A 71 4.27 -4.20 3.54
N MET A 72 5.05 -3.12 3.56
CA MET A 72 4.52 -1.77 3.81
C MET A 72 3.59 -1.27 2.70
N ALA A 73 3.85 -1.61 1.44
CA ALA A 73 2.94 -1.25 0.35
C ALA A 73 1.57 -1.90 0.53
N GLY A 74 1.52 -3.19 0.90
CA GLY A 74 0.27 -3.87 1.25
C GLY A 74 -0.46 -3.18 2.41
N ALA A 75 0.26 -2.83 3.47
CA ALA A 75 -0.29 -2.13 4.63
C ALA A 75 -0.86 -0.74 4.25
N ILE A 76 -0.19 0.02 3.38
CA ILE A 76 -0.67 1.32 2.90
C ILE A 76 -1.97 1.17 2.11
N VAL A 77 -2.07 0.18 1.21
CA VAL A 77 -3.31 -0.05 0.44
C VAL A 77 -4.46 -0.40 1.38
N THR A 78 -4.23 -1.28 2.35
CA THR A 78 -5.23 -1.64 3.37
C THR A 78 -5.64 -0.42 4.18
N TYR A 79 -4.69 0.42 4.61
CA TYR A 79 -4.97 1.66 5.32
C TYR A 79 -5.81 2.63 4.47
N LEU A 80 -5.46 2.84 3.20
CA LEU A 80 -6.19 3.69 2.27
C LEU A 80 -7.61 3.18 1.98
N ALA A 81 -7.87 1.87 2.09
CA ALA A 81 -9.22 1.33 1.99
C ALA A 81 -10.17 1.90 3.06
N PHE A 82 -9.65 2.20 4.25
CA PHE A 82 -10.39 2.81 5.36
C PHE A 82 -10.26 4.34 5.39
N ARG A 83 -9.06 4.87 5.11
CA ARG A 83 -8.66 6.29 5.23
C ARG A 83 -8.20 6.88 3.90
N ARG A 84 -9.11 6.89 2.92
CA ARG A 84 -8.88 7.40 1.54
C ARG A 84 -8.38 8.85 1.49
N ASP A 85 -8.71 9.65 2.50
CA ASP A 85 -8.25 11.04 2.64
C ASP A 85 -6.73 11.15 2.82
N ALA A 86 -6.07 10.09 3.29
CA ALA A 86 -4.63 10.07 3.50
C ALA A 86 -3.82 9.91 2.21
N VAL A 87 -4.45 9.68 1.06
CA VAL A 87 -3.76 9.53 -0.25
C VAL A 87 -2.93 10.78 -0.60
N ASP A 88 -3.37 11.95 -0.14
CA ASP A 88 -2.74 13.24 -0.39
C ASP A 88 -1.65 13.60 0.64
N ASN A 89 -1.38 12.72 1.62
CA ASN A 89 -0.27 12.93 2.55
C ASN A 89 1.08 12.74 1.84
N ASP A 90 2.14 13.31 2.40
CA ASP A 90 3.51 12.99 2.01
C ASP A 90 3.84 11.51 2.31
N ASP A 91 4.87 11.00 1.63
CA ASP A 91 5.26 9.59 1.65
C ASP A 91 5.56 9.09 3.06
N ASP A 92 6.45 9.79 3.77
CA ASP A 92 6.85 9.46 5.14
C ASP A 92 5.62 9.41 6.06
N ARG A 93 4.75 10.41 5.98
CA ARG A 93 3.55 10.46 6.80
C ARG A 93 2.57 9.33 6.49
N LEU A 94 2.43 8.95 5.22
CA LEU A 94 1.56 7.86 4.80
C LEU A 94 2.08 6.52 5.32
N ILE A 95 3.39 6.28 5.19
CA ILE A 95 4.09 5.10 5.70
C ILE A 95 3.91 4.97 7.22
N GLU A 96 4.16 6.04 7.98
CA GLU A 96 3.99 6.04 9.44
C GLU A 96 2.57 5.67 9.87
N LEU A 97 1.57 6.29 9.25
CA LEU A 97 0.16 6.07 9.58
C LEU A 97 -0.27 4.63 9.27
N ALA A 98 0.17 4.09 8.13
CA ALA A 98 -0.11 2.71 7.76
C ALA A 98 0.58 1.73 8.71
N ALA A 99 1.85 1.94 9.05
CA ALA A 99 2.60 1.09 9.97
C ALA A 99 1.96 1.06 11.37
N GLU A 100 1.53 2.21 11.88
CA GLU A 100 0.84 2.29 13.17
C GLU A 100 -0.52 1.58 13.14
N ALA A 101 -1.29 1.75 12.06
CA ALA A 101 -2.58 1.12 11.90
C ALA A 101 -2.47 -0.41 11.78
N GLU A 102 -1.50 -0.90 11.01
CA GLU A 102 -1.29 -2.31 10.71
C GLU A 102 -0.68 -3.06 11.90
N PHE A 103 0.40 -2.51 12.47
CA PHE A 103 1.22 -3.24 13.43
C PHE A 103 0.98 -2.82 14.88
N HIS A 104 0.16 -1.81 15.13
CA HIS A 104 -0.15 -1.29 16.47
C HIS A 104 1.12 -1.01 17.29
N GLY A 105 2.11 -0.37 16.67
CA GLY A 105 3.41 -0.05 17.26
C GLY A 105 4.37 -1.24 17.43
N SER A 106 4.06 -2.41 16.88
CA SER A 106 4.88 -3.63 16.96
C SER A 106 5.17 -4.25 15.56
N PRO A 107 5.82 -3.50 14.64
CA PRO A 107 6.16 -4.04 13.32
C PRO A 107 7.17 -5.20 13.40
N PRO A 108 7.17 -6.10 12.40
CA PRO A 108 8.22 -7.10 12.22
C PRO A 108 9.63 -6.48 12.17
N GLU A 109 10.66 -7.23 12.56
CA GLU A 109 12.02 -6.68 12.71
C GLU A 109 12.59 -6.09 11.41
N ASN A 110 12.36 -6.73 10.26
CA ASN A 110 12.77 -6.21 8.96
C ASN A 110 12.07 -4.89 8.60
N VAL A 111 10.76 -4.80 8.86
CA VAL A 111 9.98 -3.57 8.66
C VAL A 111 10.45 -2.47 9.61
N ALA A 112 10.65 -2.78 10.89
CA ALA A 112 11.14 -1.82 11.88
C ALA A 112 12.52 -1.26 11.51
N ALA A 113 13.42 -2.11 11.02
CA ALA A 113 14.74 -1.70 10.56
C ALA A 113 14.66 -0.82 9.30
N TRP A 114 13.77 -1.15 8.37
CA TRP A 114 13.54 -0.37 7.15
C TRP A 114 12.95 1.02 7.45
N LEU A 115 11.96 1.12 8.35
CA LEU A 115 11.37 2.39 8.78
C LEU A 115 12.35 3.33 9.50
N ALA A 116 13.47 2.81 10.00
CA ALA A 116 14.47 3.57 10.73
C ALA A 116 15.69 3.98 9.85
N ALA A 117 15.74 3.54 8.59
CA ALA A 117 16.82 3.79 7.65
C ALA A 117 16.73 5.19 7.04
#